data_AF-A0A5N5NGT4-F1
#
_entry.id   AF-A0A5N5NGT4-F1
#
_cell.length_a   1.000
_cell.length_b   1.000
_cell.length_c   1.000
_cell.angle_alpha   90.00
_cell.angle_beta   90.00
_cell.angle_gamma   90.00
#
_symmetry.space_group_name_H-M   'P 1'
#
loop_
_entity.id
_entity.type
_entity.pdbx_description
1 polymer ?
#
loop_
_entity_poly.entity_id
_entity_poly.type
_entity_poly.pdbx_seq_one_letter_code
_entity_poly.pdbx_strand_id
1 'polypeptide(L)'
;MDHPLYKPLLAASITASSFLVGCQLSLSHVTLATILTKPQPAESTLLRQFKTVFWRGFQLCPSSALFSSLCCFINAALILRRTGRSALSLGGRVPRLVLAGALMIGLIPYTVAFILPVEDPLLEKEAAIRSGKASGEGRDAGETVALLKKWNVRNYIRATIPALGMGVAWSLY
;
A
#
# COMPACT_ATOMS: atom_id res chain seq x y z
N MET A 1 -23.07 -22.58 -13.82
CA MET A 1 -21.97 -22.03 -14.65
C MET A 1 -21.67 -20.62 -14.18
N ASP A 2 -20.39 -20.31 -13.96
CA ASP A 2 -19.96 -18.98 -13.50
C ASP A 2 -20.18 -17.91 -14.58
N HIS A 3 -20.21 -16.63 -14.17
CA HIS A 3 -20.29 -15.52 -15.13
C HIS A 3 -19.03 -15.51 -16.01
N PRO A 4 -19.11 -15.23 -17.33
CA PRO A 4 -17.93 -15.22 -18.21
C PRO A 4 -16.83 -14.26 -17.72
N LEU A 5 -17.22 -13.20 -17.00
CA LEU A 5 -16.28 -12.24 -16.41
C LEU A 5 -15.62 -12.71 -15.10
N TYR A 6 -16.03 -13.84 -14.51
CA TYR A 6 -15.53 -14.27 -13.20
C TYR A 6 -14.01 -14.43 -13.17
N LYS A 7 -13.48 -15.27 -14.07
CA LYS A 7 -12.03 -15.53 -14.18
C LYS A 7 -11.24 -14.30 -14.62
N PRO A 8 -11.67 -13.52 -15.64
CA PRO A 8 -11.01 -12.27 -16.00
C PRO A 8 -10.91 -11.26 -14.84
N LEU A 9 -12.00 -11.07 -14.09
CA LEU A 9 -12.02 -10.13 -12.95
C LEU A 9 -11.13 -10.60 -11.80
N LEU A 10 -11.08 -11.90 -11.52
CA LEU A 10 -10.14 -12.44 -10.52
C LEU A 10 -8.69 -12.29 -10.97
N ALA A 11 -8.38 -12.61 -12.23
CA ALA A 11 -7.03 -12.43 -12.77
C ALA A 11 -6.58 -10.96 -12.71
N ALA A 12 -7.48 -10.03 -13.05
CA ALA A 12 -7.23 -8.59 -12.97
C ALA A 12 -6.99 -8.15 -11.51
N SER A 13 -7.81 -8.63 -10.57
CA SER A 13 -7.67 -8.35 -9.13
C SER A 13 -6.32 -8.85 -8.60
N ILE A 14 -5.98 -10.10 -8.88
CA ILE A 14 -4.71 -10.74 -8.49
C ILE A 14 -3.56 -9.95 -9.07
N THR A 15 -3.55 -9.69 -10.38
CA THR A 15 -2.46 -8.97 -11.06
C THR A 15 -2.24 -7.58 -10.46
N ALA A 16 -3.30 -6.80 -10.27
CA ALA A 16 -3.22 -5.47 -9.69
C ALA A 16 -2.71 -5.51 -8.23
N SER A 17 -3.13 -6.51 -7.45
CA SER A 17 -2.64 -6.69 -6.08
C SER A 17 -1.20 -7.17 -6.00
N SER A 18 -0.76 -8.06 -6.90
CA SER A 18 0.63 -8.49 -7.00
C SER A 18 1.53 -7.31 -7.36
N PHE A 19 1.10 -6.49 -8.32
CA PHE A 19 1.80 -5.26 -8.69
C PHE A 19 1.91 -4.30 -7.49
N LEU A 20 0.80 -4.06 -6.79
CA LEU A 20 0.76 -3.22 -5.58
C LEU A 20 1.73 -3.71 -4.49
N VAL A 21 1.69 -5.00 -4.17
CA VAL A 21 2.56 -5.61 -3.16
C VAL A 21 4.02 -5.52 -3.59
N GLY A 22 4.32 -5.83 -4.85
CA GLY A 22 5.67 -5.71 -5.42
C GLY A 22 6.21 -4.28 -5.36
N CYS A 23 5.39 -3.28 -5.72
CA CYS A 23 5.74 -1.88 -5.60
C CYS A 23 6.06 -1.48 -4.14
N GLN A 24 5.21 -1.87 -3.18
CA GLN A 24 5.44 -1.51 -1.77
C GLN A 24 6.68 -2.18 -1.18
N LEU A 25 6.90 -3.46 -1.48
CA LEU A 25 8.10 -4.18 -1.04
C LEU A 25 9.36 -3.60 -1.68
N SER A 26 9.32 -3.24 -2.97
CA SER A 26 10.44 -2.59 -3.66
C SER A 26 10.75 -1.20 -3.07
N LEU A 27 9.74 -0.37 -2.84
CA LEU A 27 9.91 0.94 -2.20
C LEU A 27 10.51 0.79 -0.79
N SER A 28 10.08 -0.22 -0.02
CA SER A 28 10.56 -0.43 1.35
C SER A 28 11.97 -1.02 1.38
N HIS A 29 12.24 -2.03 0.55
CA HIS A 29 13.50 -2.77 0.57
C HIS A 29 14.62 -2.04 -0.17
N VAL A 30 14.36 -1.61 -1.41
CA VAL A 30 15.38 -1.03 -2.29
C VAL A 30 15.63 0.43 -1.91
N THR A 31 14.56 1.21 -1.70
CA THR A 31 14.74 2.64 -1.52
C THR A 31 15.36 2.98 -0.17
N LEU A 32 14.90 2.39 0.93
CA LEU A 32 15.48 2.71 2.24
C LEU A 32 16.88 2.13 2.44
N ALA A 33 17.18 0.95 1.86
CA ALA A 33 18.54 0.45 1.83
C ALA A 33 19.47 1.45 1.13
N THR A 34 19.00 2.08 0.05
CA THR A 34 19.74 3.10 -0.70
C THR A 34 19.84 4.42 0.05
N ILE A 35 18.75 4.89 0.68
CA ILE A 35 18.70 6.14 1.44
C ILE A 35 19.62 6.05 2.68
N LEU A 36 19.65 4.90 3.37
CA LEU A 36 20.43 4.71 4.60
C LEU A 36 21.85 4.18 4.37
N THR A 37 22.36 4.21 3.13
CA THR A 37 23.71 3.75 2.78
C THR A 37 24.78 4.53 3.56
N LYS A 38 25.89 3.88 3.92
CA LYS A 38 27.04 4.53 4.58
C LYS A 38 28.16 4.88 3.56
N PRO A 39 28.81 6.05 3.66
CA PRO A 39 28.54 7.15 4.60
C PRO A 39 27.18 7.80 4.32
N GLN A 40 26.46 8.16 5.39
CA GLN A 40 25.10 8.68 5.24
C GLN A 40 25.13 10.04 4.51
N PRO A 41 24.29 10.23 3.49
CA PRO A 41 24.10 11.54 2.85
C PRO A 41 23.72 12.62 3.85
N ALA A 42 23.92 13.88 3.48
CA ALA A 42 23.39 15.00 4.24
C ALA A 42 21.87 14.86 4.45
N GLU A 43 21.38 15.31 5.60
CA GLU A 43 19.97 15.18 6.01
C GLU A 43 18.99 15.73 4.97
N SER A 44 19.32 16.87 4.35
CA SER A 44 18.53 17.46 3.26
C SER A 44 18.41 16.56 2.03
N THR A 45 19.45 15.77 1.73
CA THR A 45 19.44 14.82 0.62
C THR A 45 18.57 13.62 0.96
N LEU A 46 18.65 13.09 2.19
CA LEU A 46 17.79 12.00 2.68
C LEU A 46 16.31 12.36 2.58
N LEU A 47 15.95 13.54 3.07
CA LEU A 47 14.57 14.03 3.07
C LEU A 47 14.04 14.28 1.66
N ARG A 48 14.88 14.79 0.74
CA ARG A 48 14.50 14.96 -0.66
C ARG A 48 14.28 13.64 -1.40
N GLN A 49 15.15 12.66 -1.17
CA GLN A 49 15.00 11.31 -1.71
C GLN A 49 13.72 10.66 -1.18
N PHE A 50 13.49 10.74 0.14
CA PHE A 50 12.27 10.27 0.79
C PHE A 50 11.01 10.87 0.17
N LYS A 51 10.94 12.20 0.04
CA LYS A 51 9.79 12.90 -0.56
C LYS A 51 9.50 12.43 -1.99
N THR A 52 10.53 12.23 -2.80
CA THR A 52 10.38 11.76 -4.19
C THR A 52 9.73 10.37 -4.22
N VAL A 53 10.18 9.50 -3.32
CA VAL A 53 9.71 8.10 -3.20
C VAL A 53 8.28 8.07 -2.70
N PHE A 54 7.98 8.89 -1.68
CA PHE A 54 6.65 9.05 -1.13
C PHE A 54 5.64 9.44 -2.22
N TRP A 55 5.91 10.52 -2.97
CA TRP A 55 4.98 11.00 -4.00
C TRP A 55 4.76 9.98 -5.12
N ARG A 56 5.80 9.26 -5.54
CA ARG A 56 5.67 8.19 -6.55
C ARG A 56 4.82 7.03 -6.03
N GLY A 57 5.03 6.61 -4.78
CA GLY A 57 4.24 5.56 -4.14
C GLY A 57 2.78 5.96 -3.95
N PHE A 58 2.54 7.21 -3.54
CA PHE A 58 1.21 7.76 -3.26
C PHE A 58 0.31 7.80 -4.51
N GLN A 59 0.88 8.03 -5.70
CA GLN A 59 0.09 8.05 -6.94
C GLN A 59 -0.25 6.65 -7.47
N LEU A 60 0.63 5.67 -7.29
CA LEU A 60 0.49 4.33 -7.88
C LEU A 60 -0.24 3.33 -6.99
N CYS A 61 -0.03 3.39 -5.67
CA CYS A 61 -0.52 2.36 -4.77
C CYS A 61 -2.06 2.41 -4.54
N PRO A 62 -2.67 3.57 -4.26
CA PRO A 62 -4.11 3.64 -3.98
C PRO A 62 -4.97 3.26 -5.18
N SER A 63 -4.59 3.67 -6.39
CA SER A 63 -5.33 3.35 -7.62
C SER A 63 -5.35 1.84 -7.88
N SER A 64 -4.21 1.17 -7.68
CA SER A 64 -4.09 -0.29 -7.82
C SER A 64 -4.90 -1.04 -6.75
N ALA A 65 -4.89 -0.56 -5.50
CA ALA A 65 -5.69 -1.11 -4.41
C ALA A 65 -7.20 -0.99 -4.68
N LEU A 66 -7.65 0.19 -5.12
CA LEU A 66 -9.04 0.44 -5.49
C LEU A 66 -9.49 -0.44 -6.66
N PHE A 67 -8.68 -0.52 -7.72
CA PHE A 67 -8.99 -1.35 -8.88
C PHE A 67 -9.13 -2.83 -8.50
N SER A 68 -8.17 -3.38 -7.75
CA SER A 68 -8.21 -4.77 -7.29
C SER A 68 -9.44 -5.05 -6.40
N SER A 69 -9.77 -4.12 -5.51
CA SER A 69 -10.96 -4.20 -4.66
C SER A 69 -12.26 -4.19 -5.46
N LEU A 70 -12.37 -3.30 -6.46
CA LEU A 70 -13.55 -3.20 -7.32
C LEU A 70 -13.79 -4.49 -8.10
N CYS A 71 -12.74 -5.10 -8.66
CA CYS A 71 -12.85 -6.38 -9.34
C CYS A 71 -13.45 -7.48 -8.42
N CYS A 72 -12.99 -7.56 -7.18
CA CYS A 72 -13.53 -8.51 -6.18
C CYS A 72 -14.99 -8.22 -5.83
N PHE A 73 -15.36 -6.96 -5.59
CA PHE A 73 -16.74 -6.59 -5.26
C PHE A 73 -17.70 -6.77 -6.42
N ILE A 74 -17.28 -6.45 -7.65
CA ILE A 74 -18.06 -6.71 -8.86
C ILE A 74 -18.30 -8.21 -9.01
N ASN A 75 -17.27 -9.04 -8.81
CA ASN A 75 -17.42 -10.50 -8.83
C ASN A 75 -18.41 -11.00 -7.78
N ALA A 76 -18.33 -10.50 -6.55
CA ALA A 76 -19.27 -10.85 -5.48
C ALA A 76 -20.71 -10.48 -5.86
N ALA A 77 -20.91 -9.27 -6.41
CA ALA A 77 -22.21 -8.79 -6.84
C ALA A 77 -22.78 -9.62 -8.02
N LEU A 78 -21.95 -9.99 -9.00
CA LEU A 78 -22.37 -10.82 -10.13
C LEU A 78 -22.84 -12.21 -9.68
N ILE A 79 -22.14 -12.83 -8.72
CA ILE A 79 -22.54 -14.13 -8.16
C ILE A 79 -23.89 -14.01 -7.45
N LEU A 80 -24.04 -13.01 -6.58
CA LEU A 80 -25.29 -12.76 -5.84
C LEU A 80 -26.48 -12.54 -6.78
N ARG A 81 -26.32 -11.67 -7.79
CA ARG A 81 -27.37 -11.36 -8.76
C ARG A 81 -27.80 -12.59 -9.56
N ARG A 82 -26.86 -13.47 -9.93
CA ARG A 82 -27.17 -14.64 -10.76
C ARG A 82 -27.81 -15.78 -9.97
N THR A 83 -27.44 -15.95 -8.71
CA THR A 83 -27.95 -17.06 -7.89
C THR A 83 -29.22 -16.70 -7.12
N GLY A 84 -29.52 -15.41 -6.91
CA GLY A 84 -30.68 -14.96 -6.13
C GLY A 84 -30.65 -15.44 -4.67
N ARG A 85 -29.49 -15.95 -4.23
CA ARG A 85 -29.27 -16.58 -2.93
C ARG A 85 -28.56 -15.60 -2.01
N SER A 86 -28.88 -15.67 -0.71
CA SER A 86 -28.15 -14.93 0.31
C SER A 86 -26.65 -15.30 0.29
N ALA A 87 -25.79 -14.31 0.49
CA ALA A 87 -24.33 -14.43 0.52
C ALA A 87 -23.84 -15.56 1.45
N LEU A 88 -24.59 -15.82 2.53
CA LEU A 88 -24.30 -16.86 3.52
C LEU A 88 -24.51 -18.29 2.98
N SER A 89 -25.39 -18.48 2.00
CA SER A 89 -25.69 -19.81 1.44
C SER A 89 -24.78 -20.23 0.27
N LEU A 90 -23.93 -19.32 -0.23
CA LEU A 90 -23.11 -19.51 -1.44
C LEU A 90 -21.74 -20.14 -1.18
N GLY A 91 -21.63 -21.02 -0.18
CA GLY A 91 -20.44 -21.83 0.04
C GLY A 91 -19.15 -21.02 0.24
N GLY A 92 -19.23 -19.87 0.90
CA GLY A 92 -18.07 -19.05 1.27
C GLY A 92 -17.40 -18.24 0.15
N ARG A 93 -17.75 -18.41 -1.13
CA ARG A 93 -17.11 -17.65 -2.24
C ARG A 93 -17.37 -16.15 -2.14
N VAL A 94 -18.64 -15.75 -1.95
CA VAL A 94 -19.02 -14.33 -1.84
C VAL A 94 -18.37 -13.67 -0.61
N PRO A 95 -18.46 -14.23 0.61
CA PRO A 95 -17.73 -13.70 1.76
C PRO A 95 -16.22 -13.57 1.55
N ARG A 96 -15.58 -14.53 0.87
CA ARG A 96 -14.13 -14.46 0.57
C ARG A 96 -13.80 -13.37 -0.45
N LEU A 97 -14.60 -13.16 -1.49
CA LEU A 97 -14.42 -12.04 -2.43
C LEU A 97 -14.56 -10.69 -1.73
N VAL A 98 -15.58 -10.56 -0.86
CA VAL A 98 -15.77 -9.35 -0.05
C VAL A 98 -14.59 -9.13 0.89
N LEU A 99 -14.11 -10.18 1.56
CA LEU A 99 -12.93 -10.12 2.42
C LEU A 99 -11.68 -9.73 1.62
N ALA A 100 -11.44 -10.32 0.45
CA ALA A 100 -10.32 -9.99 -0.41
C ALA A 100 -10.35 -8.50 -0.80
N GLY A 101 -11.50 -8.00 -1.28
CA GLY A 101 -11.65 -6.59 -1.62
C GLY A 101 -11.48 -5.66 -0.41
N ALA A 102 -12.06 -6.03 0.74
CA ALA A 102 -11.92 -5.27 1.99
C ALA A 102 -10.46 -5.18 2.46
N LEU A 103 -9.68 -6.25 2.32
CA LEU A 103 -8.25 -6.23 2.63
C LEU A 103 -7.47 -5.31 1.67
N MET A 104 -7.80 -5.31 0.37
CA MET A 104 -7.15 -4.40 -0.59
C MET A 104 -7.41 -2.94 -0.25
N ILE A 105 -8.67 -2.54 -0.05
CA ILE A 105 -9.02 -1.14 0.24
C ILE A 105 -8.68 -0.75 1.70
N GLY A 106 -8.61 -1.72 2.61
CA GLY A 106 -8.20 -1.56 4.01
C GLY A 106 -6.78 -1.02 4.20
N LEU A 107 -5.97 -1.06 3.14
CA LEU A 107 -4.71 -0.33 3.05
C LEU A 107 -4.88 1.18 3.30
N ILE A 108 -5.97 1.79 2.83
CA ILE A 108 -6.22 3.24 2.95
C ILE A 108 -6.34 3.66 4.42
N PRO A 109 -7.27 3.09 5.23
CA PRO A 109 -7.36 3.46 6.65
C PRO A 109 -6.08 3.12 7.43
N TYR A 110 -5.38 2.04 7.10
CA TYR A 110 -4.06 1.77 7.69
C TYR A 110 -3.05 2.87 7.39
N THR A 111 -3.02 3.36 6.14
CA THR A 111 -2.12 4.44 5.73
C THR A 111 -2.41 5.72 6.51
N VAL A 112 -3.69 6.09 6.63
CA VAL A 112 -4.09 7.28 7.39
C VAL A 112 -3.72 7.16 8.87
N ALA A 113 -4.00 6.02 9.50
CA ALA A 113 -3.80 5.86 10.94
C ALA A 113 -2.33 5.65 11.35
N PHE A 114 -1.53 4.96 10.53
CA PHE A 114 -0.19 4.52 10.93
C PHE A 114 0.93 5.11 10.07
N ILE A 115 0.70 5.45 8.81
CA ILE A 115 1.78 5.94 7.95
C ILE A 115 1.89 7.46 8.03
N LEU A 116 0.78 8.20 7.90
CA LEU A 116 0.78 9.67 7.94
C LEU A 116 1.47 10.27 9.17
N PRO A 117 1.25 9.77 10.42
CA PRO A 117 1.89 10.35 11.60
C PRO A 117 3.43 10.24 11.63
N VAL A 118 4.03 9.44 10.74
CA VAL A 118 5.50 9.33 10.57
C VAL A 118 5.98 10.07 9.33
N GLU A 119 5.12 10.19 8.32
CA GLU A 119 5.40 10.94 7.08
C GLU A 119 5.35 12.44 7.28
N ASP A 120 4.34 12.95 8.00
CA ASP A 120 4.13 14.40 8.14
C ASP A 120 5.36 15.10 8.73
N PRO A 121 6.00 14.61 9.82
CA PRO A 121 7.22 15.23 10.35
C PRO A 121 8.39 15.22 9.37
N LEU A 122 8.53 14.16 8.56
CA LEU A 122 9.59 14.08 7.55
C LEU A 122 9.38 15.09 6.41
N LEU A 123 8.13 15.27 5.98
CA LEU A 123 7.77 16.23 4.93
C LEU A 123 7.86 17.68 5.43
N GLU A 124 7.46 17.93 6.68
CA GLU A 124 7.61 19.24 7.34
C GLU A 124 9.08 19.64 7.48
N LYS A 125 9.94 18.71 7.92
CA LYS A 125 11.39 18.94 7.99
C LYS A 125 11.99 19.24 6.62
N GLU A 126 11.60 18.51 5.57
CA GLU A 126 12.05 18.79 4.21
C GLU A 126 11.66 20.21 3.77
N ALA A 127 10.43 20.62 4.04
CA ALA A 127 9.92 21.94 3.70
C ALA A 127 10.63 23.06 4.48
N ALA A 128 10.92 22.84 5.77
CA ALA A 128 11.62 23.80 6.64
C ALA A 128 13.07 24.02 6.20
N ILE A 129 13.80 22.94 5.86
CA ILE A 129 15.17 23.03 5.34
C ILE A 129 15.18 23.71 3.97
N ARG A 130 14.27 23.33 3.07
CA ARG A 130 14.18 23.93 1.73
C ARG A 130 13.85 25.42 1.76
N SER A 131 13.08 25.88 2.74
CA SER A 131 12.70 27.29 2.88
C SER A 131 13.72 28.13 3.66
N GLY A 132 14.86 27.55 4.07
CA GLY A 132 15.88 28.23 4.87
C GLY A 132 15.41 28.60 6.29
N LYS A 133 14.25 28.09 6.72
CA LYS A 133 13.70 28.32 8.06
C LYS A 133 14.35 27.45 9.14
N ALA A 134 15.03 26.38 8.75
CA ALA A 134 15.81 25.53 9.63
C ALA A 134 17.31 25.87 9.51
N SER A 135 17.87 26.50 10.54
CA SER A 135 19.29 26.89 10.63
C SER A 135 20.20 25.81 11.24
N GLY A 136 19.73 24.55 11.31
CA GLY A 136 20.39 23.45 12.04
C GLY A 136 20.47 22.15 11.24
N GLU A 137 20.88 22.21 9.97
CA GLU A 137 21.13 21.03 9.14
C GLU A 137 22.08 20.05 9.87
N GLY A 138 21.65 18.79 10.08
CA GLY A 138 22.45 17.76 10.74
C GLY A 138 22.32 17.68 12.26
N ARG A 139 21.67 18.64 12.91
CA ARG A 139 21.43 18.62 14.37
C ARG A 139 20.42 17.55 14.77
N ASP A 140 19.60 17.10 13.82
CA ASP A 140 18.49 16.17 14.02
C ASP A 140 18.51 14.94 13.08
N ALA A 141 19.65 14.72 12.40
CA ALA A 141 19.83 13.62 11.46
C ALA A 141 19.55 12.24 12.10
N GLY A 142 19.82 12.08 13.39
CA GLY A 142 19.52 10.86 14.14
C GLY A 142 18.02 10.58 14.26
N GLU A 143 17.21 11.61 14.53
CA GLU A 143 15.76 11.49 14.59
C GLU A 143 15.18 11.22 13.19
N THR A 144 15.67 11.93 12.17
CA THR A 144 15.29 11.69 10.77
C THR A 144 15.54 10.23 10.36
N VAL A 145 16.70 9.67 10.71
CA VAL A 145 17.00 8.24 10.47
C VAL A 145 16.07 7.32 11.26
N ALA A 146 15.74 7.65 12.51
CA ALA A 146 14.82 6.86 13.33
C ALA A 146 13.39 6.85 12.74
N LEU A 147 12.90 8.00 12.27
CA LEU A 147 11.62 8.14 11.59
C LEU A 147 11.58 7.35 10.28
N LEU A 148 12.64 7.42 9.46
CA LEU A 148 12.76 6.63 8.23
C LEU A 148 12.72 5.12 8.50
N LYS A 149 13.42 4.65 9.55
CA LYS A 149 13.36 3.24 9.97
C LYS A 149 11.95 2.85 10.44
N LYS A 150 11.28 3.71 11.21
CA LYS A 150 9.90 3.46 11.66
C LYS A 150 8.92 3.43 10.49
N TRP A 151 9.07 4.33 9.52
CA TRP A 151 8.31 4.35 8.28
C TRP A 151 8.51 3.08 7.47
N ASN A 152 9.75 2.55 7.42
CA ASN A 152 10.06 1.28 6.76
C ASN A 152 9.24 0.12 7.32
N VAL A 153 9.31 -0.08 8.64
CA VAL A 153 8.64 -1.19 9.32
C VAL A 153 7.13 -1.11 9.08
N ARG A 154 6.56 0.09 9.19
CA ARG A 154 5.12 0.30 8.95
C ARG A 154 4.73 0.04 7.49
N ASN A 155 5.61 0.32 6.53
CA ASN A 155 5.38 -0.01 5.12
C ASN A 155 5.43 -1.51 4.83
N TYR A 156 6.36 -2.24 5.46
CA TYR A 156 6.37 -3.69 5.35
C TYR A 156 5.05 -4.30 5.86
N ILE A 157 4.58 -3.84 7.02
CA ILE A 157 3.28 -4.26 7.56
C ILE A 157 2.17 -3.87 6.59
N ARG A 158 2.21 -2.67 6.02
CA ARG A 158 1.23 -2.21 5.02
C ARG A 158 1.13 -3.16 3.83
N ALA A 159 2.26 -3.67 3.34
CA ALA A 159 2.30 -4.59 2.20
C ALA A 159 1.70 -5.97 2.51
N THR A 160 1.67 -6.39 3.78
CA THR A 160 1.05 -7.67 4.17
C THR A 160 -0.47 -7.67 4.00
N ILE A 161 -1.13 -6.51 4.17
CA ILE A 161 -2.59 -6.40 4.07
C ILE A 161 -3.10 -6.75 2.66
N PRO A 162 -2.64 -6.10 1.57
CA PRO A 162 -3.03 -6.48 0.22
C PRO A 162 -2.47 -7.86 -0.19
N ALA A 163 -1.34 -8.30 0.38
CA ALA A 163 -0.83 -9.67 0.12
C ALA A 163 -1.78 -10.74 0.68
N LEU A 164 -2.37 -10.53 1.86
CA LEU A 164 -3.41 -11.41 2.39
C LEU A 164 -4.67 -11.37 1.52
N GLY A 165 -5.11 -10.19 1.10
CA GLY A 165 -6.23 -10.05 0.16
C GLY A 165 -5.99 -10.80 -1.15
N MET A 166 -4.77 -10.74 -1.68
CA MET A 166 -4.35 -11.44 -2.89
C MET A 166 -4.40 -12.95 -2.69
N GLY A 167 -3.90 -13.46 -1.55
CA GLY A 167 -3.97 -14.88 -1.21
C GLY A 167 -5.41 -15.39 -1.12
N VAL A 168 -6.32 -14.59 -0.54
CA VAL A 168 -7.75 -14.91 -0.51
C VAL A 168 -8.33 -14.94 -1.93
N ALA A 169 -8.04 -13.96 -2.79
CA ALA A 169 -8.48 -13.95 -4.18
C ALA A 169 -7.92 -15.13 -4.98
N TRP A 170 -6.64 -15.47 -4.79
CA TRP A 170 -5.97 -16.60 -5.43
C TRP A 170 -6.63 -17.94 -5.07
N SER A 171 -7.08 -18.11 -3.82
CA SER A 171 -7.79 -19.32 -3.38
C SER A 171 -9.14 -19.55 -4.07
N LEU A 172 -9.64 -18.56 -4.82
CA LEU A 172 -10.92 -18.58 -5.53
C LEU A 172 -10.77 -18.68 -7.06
N TYR A 173 -9.53 -18.60 -7.57
CA TYR A 173 -9.21 -18.70 -8.99
C TYR A 173 -9.29 -20.15 -9.49
#